data_AF-A0A0R3Q5Q3-F1
#
_entry.id   AF-A0A0R3Q5Q3-F1
#
_cell.length_a   1.000
_cell.length_b   1.000
_cell.length_c   1.000
_cell.angle_alpha   90.00
_cell.angle_beta   90.00
_cell.angle_gamma   90.00
#
_symmetry.space_group_name_H-M   'P 1'
#
loop_
_entity.id
_entity.type
_entity.pdbx_description
1 polymer ?
#
loop_
_entity_poly.entity_id
_entity_poly.type
_entity_poly.pdbx_seq_one_letter_code
_entity_poly.pdbx_strand_id
1 'polypeptide(L)'
;MVEEDETAGKTPEECRDLGLWEVDLVYYSLYGNNKGDSTKNKRGKAYKARSDSEYKCFEAHDGVLYRPGDHVFIEVSQCDPYYIGTISNFKMVLPSFVQMSILKVYY
;
A
#
# COMPACT_ATOMS: atom_id res chain seq x y z
N MET A 1 -31.32 6.60 6.27
CA MET A 1 -30.34 6.19 7.30
C MET A 1 -28.98 6.47 6.70
N VAL A 2 -28.19 7.35 7.32
CA VAL A 2 -26.79 7.54 6.93
C VAL A 2 -26.12 6.29 7.46
N GLU A 3 -25.69 5.38 6.59
CA GLU A 3 -24.78 4.31 7.01
C GLU A 3 -23.52 5.04 7.46
N GLU A 4 -23.41 5.25 8.78
CA GLU A 4 -22.20 5.74 9.40
C GLU A 4 -21.10 4.79 8.91
N ASP A 5 -20.15 5.32 8.16
CA ASP A 5 -18.99 4.56 7.73
C ASP A 5 -18.32 4.04 9.00
N GLU A 6 -18.59 2.78 9.36
CA GLU A 6 -18.24 2.18 10.64
C GLU A 6 -16.71 2.13 10.84
N THR A 7 -15.94 2.54 9.83
CA THR A 7 -14.49 2.59 9.77
C THR A 7 -13.94 4.02 9.84
N ALA A 8 -14.79 5.06 9.76
CA ALA A 8 -14.39 6.45 9.82
C ALA A 8 -13.74 6.78 11.17
N GLY A 9 -12.47 7.19 11.12
CA GLY A 9 -11.69 7.59 12.31
C GLY A 9 -11.01 6.46 13.07
N LYS A 10 -11.20 5.19 12.68
CA LYS A 10 -10.53 4.04 13.31
C LYS A 10 -9.19 3.74 12.64
N THR A 11 -8.24 3.25 13.41
CA THR A 11 -6.96 2.78 12.87
C THR A 11 -7.14 1.47 12.08
N PRO A 12 -6.23 1.14 11.14
CA PRO A 12 -6.31 -0.12 10.40
C PRO A 12 -6.33 -1.35 11.31
N GLU A 13 -5.65 -1.27 12.45
CA GLU A 13 -5.61 -2.33 13.44
C GLU A 13 -6.93 -2.47 14.20
N GLU A 14 -7.61 -1.37 14.54
CA GLU A 14 -8.95 -1.42 15.15
C GLU A 14 -9.99 -1.97 14.18
N CYS A 15 -9.93 -1.59 12.90
CA CYS A 15 -10.80 -2.17 11.87
C CYS A 15 -10.55 -3.67 11.69
N ARG A 16 -9.29 -4.13 11.81
CA ARG A 16 -8.95 -5.56 11.84
C ARG A 16 -9.51 -6.24 13.10
N ASP A 17 -9.30 -5.66 14.27
CA ASP A 17 -9.70 -6.25 15.56
C ASP A 17 -11.22 -6.42 15.66
N LEU A 18 -11.96 -5.44 15.10
CA LEU A 18 -13.41 -5.50 14.94
C LEU A 18 -13.88 -6.47 13.84
N GLY A 19 -12.97 -7.13 13.13
CA GLY A 19 -13.28 -8.04 12.03
C GLY A 19 -13.85 -7.37 10.78
N LEU A 20 -13.78 -6.04 10.70
CA LEU A 20 -14.25 -5.24 9.56
C LEU A 20 -13.27 -5.34 8.39
N TRP A 21 -11.98 -5.41 8.67
CA TRP A 21 -10.91 -5.51 7.67
C TRP A 21 -10.14 -6.83 7.77
N GLU A 22 -9.84 -7.41 6.62
CA GLU A 22 -8.94 -8.55 6.46
C GLU A 22 -7.51 -8.05 6.22
N VAL A 23 -6.52 -8.83 6.64
CA VAL A 23 -5.10 -8.52 6.45
C VAL A 23 -4.44 -9.61 5.63
N ASP A 24 -3.96 -9.21 4.45
CA ASP A 24 -3.17 -10.05 3.57
C ASP A 24 -1.68 -9.72 3.73
N LEU A 25 -0.87 -10.74 3.99
CA LEU A 25 0.59 -10.62 3.97
C LEU A 25 1.07 -10.66 2.52
N VAL A 26 1.57 -9.53 2.04
CA VAL A 26 1.91 -9.38 0.62
C VAL A 26 3.41 -9.16 0.46
N TYR A 27 3.96 -9.74 -0.60
CA TYR A 27 5.34 -9.52 -0.99
C TYR A 27 5.38 -8.41 -2.01
N TYR A 28 6.31 -7.49 -1.80
CA TYR A 28 6.58 -6.42 -2.76
C TYR A 28 8.09 -6.24 -2.91
N SER A 29 8.46 -5.74 -4.09
CA SER A 29 9.82 -5.40 -4.42
C SER A 29 9.91 -3.90 -4.68
N LEU A 30 10.89 -3.26 -4.07
CA LEU A 30 11.25 -1.89 -4.40
C LEU A 30 12.06 -1.94 -5.71
N TYR A 31 11.60 -1.26 -6.75
CA TYR A 31 12.38 -1.09 -7.97
C TYR A 31 13.54 -0.13 -7.68
N GLY A 32 14.67 -0.70 -7.29
CA GLY A 32 15.95 -0.01 -7.10
C GLY A 32 17.09 -0.93 -7.54
N ASN A 33 18.14 -0.37 -8.14
CA ASN A 33 19.20 -1.03 -8.92
C ASN A 33 20.11 -2.03 -8.16
N ASN A 34 19.68 -2.63 -7.05
CA ASN A 34 20.41 -3.69 -6.39
C ASN A 34 20.17 -5.03 -7.12
N LYS A 35 20.76 -5.18 -8.31
CA LYS A 35 20.73 -6.41 -9.11
C LYS A 35 21.29 -7.66 -8.40
N GLY A 36 21.87 -7.53 -7.21
CA GLY A 36 22.48 -8.63 -6.47
C GLY A 36 21.96 -8.90 -5.05
N ASP A 37 21.01 -8.12 -4.51
CA ASP A 37 20.62 -8.30 -3.11
C ASP A 37 19.46 -9.29 -2.93
N SER A 38 19.70 -10.35 -2.18
CA SER A 38 18.75 -11.44 -1.93
C SER A 38 17.57 -11.03 -1.01
N THR A 39 17.55 -9.80 -0.51
CA THR A 39 16.48 -9.24 0.34
C THR A 39 15.36 -8.53 -0.43
N LYS A 40 15.21 -8.82 -1.73
CA LYS A 40 14.25 -8.19 -2.67
C LYS A 40 12.76 -8.39 -2.38
N ASN A 41 12.42 -9.33 -1.53
CA ASN A 41 11.03 -9.63 -1.19
C ASN A 41 10.75 -9.07 0.20
N LYS A 42 10.37 -7.80 0.24
CA LYS A 42 9.86 -7.18 1.47
C LYS A 42 8.44 -7.67 1.69
N ARG A 43 8.10 -7.93 2.95
CA ARG A 43 6.74 -8.28 3.34
C ARG A 43 6.06 -7.04 3.89
N GLY A 44 4.87 -6.76 3.40
CA GLY A 44 3.97 -5.75 3.96
C GLY A 44 2.64 -6.38 4.34
N LYS A 45 1.77 -5.56 4.92
CA LYS A 45 0.39 -5.93 5.25
C LYS A 45 -0.55 -5.11 4.40
N ALA A 46 -1.36 -5.75 3.58
CA ALA A 46 -2.41 -5.10 2.82
C ALA A 46 -3.72 -5.25 3.60
N TYR A 47 -4.36 -4.13 3.92
CA TYR A 47 -5.63 -4.10 4.64
C TYR A 47 -6.76 -3.96 3.64
N LYS A 48 -7.69 -4.90 3.70
CA LYS A 48 -8.80 -5.04 2.78
C LYS A 48 -10.11 -4.96 3.56
N ALA A 49 -11.04 -4.13 3.12
CA ALA A 49 -12.36 -4.07 3.75
C ALA A 49 -13.14 -5.36 3.44
N ARG A 50 -13.68 -6.02 4.46
CA ARG A 50 -14.44 -7.27 4.28
C ARG A 50 -15.78 -7.02 3.58
N SER A 51 -16.36 -5.84 3.75
CA SER A 51 -17.67 -5.47 3.20
C SER A 51 -17.68 -5.40 1.67
N ASP A 52 -16.64 -4.81 1.06
CA ASP A 52 -16.58 -4.58 -0.39
C ASP A 52 -15.38 -5.29 -1.06
N SER A 53 -14.54 -5.95 -0.27
CA SER A 53 -13.29 -6.55 -0.74
C SER A 53 -12.27 -5.58 -1.34
N GLU A 54 -12.41 -4.28 -1.09
CA GLU A 54 -11.50 -3.24 -1.57
C GLU A 54 -10.30 -3.03 -0.63
N TYR A 55 -9.11 -2.87 -1.20
CA TYR A 55 -7.90 -2.54 -0.46
C TYR A 55 -7.91 -1.07 -0.01
N LYS A 56 -7.92 -0.85 1.30
CA LYS A 56 -8.00 0.49 1.90
C LYS A 56 -6.63 1.08 2.18
N CYS A 57 -5.66 0.28 2.62
CA CYS A 57 -4.31 0.75 2.90
C CYS A 57 -3.27 -0.37 2.89
N PHE A 58 -2.01 0.02 2.82
CA PHE A 58 -0.87 -0.87 2.75
C PHE A 58 0.20 -0.45 3.76
N GLU A 59 0.57 -1.32 4.68
CA GLU A 59 1.68 -1.13 5.62
C GLU A 59 2.94 -1.80 5.05
N ALA A 60 3.99 -1.00 4.87
CA ALA A 60 5.30 -1.48 4.45
C ALA A 60 6.06 -2.20 5.58
N HIS A 61 7.16 -2.86 5.21
CA HIS A 61 8.04 -3.56 6.14
C HIS A 61 8.63 -2.68 7.26
N ASP A 62 8.69 -1.36 7.05
CA ASP A 62 9.20 -0.37 8.00
C ASP A 62 8.10 0.16 8.95
N GLY A 63 6.86 -0.33 8.82
CA GLY A 63 5.70 0.14 9.60
C GLY A 63 5.04 1.41 9.02
N VAL A 64 5.53 1.91 7.88
CA VAL A 64 4.92 3.04 7.18
C VAL A 64 3.61 2.61 6.53
N LEU A 65 2.52 3.30 6.87
CA LEU A 65 1.21 3.09 6.29
C LEU A 65 1.00 3.99 5.08
N TYR A 66 0.60 3.41 3.96
CA TYR A 66 0.30 4.06 2.71
C TYR A 66 -1.19 3.95 2.40
N ARG A 67 -1.82 5.08 2.10
CA ARG A 67 -3.24 5.17 1.73
C ARG A 67 -3.39 5.73 0.32
N PRO A 68 -4.49 5.39 -0.39
CA PRO A 68 -4.86 6.10 -1.60
C PRO A 68 -4.98 7.60 -1.28
N GLY A 69 -4.33 8.44 -2.08
CA GLY A 69 -4.22 9.89 -1.86
C GLY A 69 -2.91 10.33 -1.19
N ASP A 70 -2.12 9.43 -0.61
CA ASP A 70 -0.81 9.80 -0.04
C ASP A 70 0.21 10.12 -1.13
N HIS A 71 1.10 11.06 -0.81
CA HIS A 71 2.22 11.43 -1.66
C HIS A 71 3.46 10.63 -1.26
N VAL A 72 4.08 9.97 -2.24
CA VAL A 72 5.25 9.13 -2.06
C VAL A 72 6.38 9.60 -2.97
N PHE A 73 7.60 9.56 -2.44
CA PHE A 73 8.81 9.79 -3.22
C PHE A 73 9.24 8.47 -3.87
N ILE A 74 9.41 8.49 -5.18
CA ILE A 74 9.78 7.29 -5.94
C ILE A 74 11.13 7.53 -6.58
N GLU A 75 12.08 6.66 -6.22
CA GLU A 75 13.39 6.60 -6.85
C GLU A 75 13.27 5.85 -8.18
N VAL A 76 13.66 6.50 -9.28
CA VAL A 76 13.55 5.91 -10.63
C VAL A 76 14.85 5.26 -11.06
N SER A 77 15.98 5.89 -10.70
CA SER A 77 17.32 5.49 -11.12
C SER A 77 18.39 6.23 -10.32
N GLN A 78 19.62 5.72 -10.36
CA GLN A 78 20.78 6.29 -9.66
C GLN A 78 21.19 7.69 -10.15
N CYS A 79 20.72 8.10 -11.33
CA CYS A 79 21.05 9.40 -11.93
C CYS A 79 19.85 10.33 -12.09
N ASP A 80 18.63 9.89 -11.77
CA ASP A 80 17.41 10.67 -12.00
C ASP A 80 16.83 11.14 -10.65
N PRO A 81 16.37 12.40 -10.54
CA PRO A 81 15.77 12.89 -9.31
C PRO A 81 14.51 12.08 -8.95
N TYR A 82 14.30 11.89 -7.66
CA TYR A 82 13.05 11.36 -7.12
C TYR A 82 11.87 12.14 -7.70
N TYR A 83 10.83 11.44 -8.16
CA TYR A 83 9.56 12.11 -8.44
C TYR A 83 8.57 11.87 -7.31
N ILE A 84 7.73 12.88 -7.08
CA ILE A 84 6.60 12.77 -6.18
C ILE A 84 5.47 12.14 -6.99
N GLY A 85 4.90 11.07 -6.46
CA GLY A 85 3.71 10.44 -7.01
C GLY A 85 2.62 10.39 -5.95
N THR A 86 1.36 10.45 -6.38
CA THR A 86 0.23 10.22 -5.50
C THR A 86 -0.25 8.79 -5.69
N ILE A 87 -0.44 8.07 -4.59
CA ILE A 87 -0.99 6.71 -4.63
C ILE A 87 -2.43 6.80 -5.09
N SER A 88 -2.76 6.18 -6.21
CA SER A 88 -4.13 6.20 -6.73
C SER A 88 -4.97 5.06 -6.17
N ASN A 89 -4.43 3.84 -6.19
CA ASN A 89 -5.15 2.65 -5.76
C ASN A 89 -4.17 1.47 -5.54
N PHE A 90 -4.61 0.47 -4.78
CA PHE A 90 -3.92 -0.79 -4.58
C PHE A 90 -4.71 -1.93 -5.23
N LYS A 91 -4.06 -2.65 -6.15
CA LYS A 91 -4.68 -3.79 -6.83
C LYS A 91 -3.89 -5.07 -6.58
N MET A 92 -4.56 -6.09 -6.06
CA MET A 92 -3.96 -7.43 -5.99
C MET A 92 -3.88 -8.01 -7.41
N VAL A 93 -2.69 -8.46 -7.81
CA VAL A 93 -2.43 -9.03 -9.15
C VAL A 93 -2.22 -10.55 -9.04
N LEU A 94 -1.64 -11.01 -7.94
CA LEU A 94 -1.53 -12.42 -7.57
C LEU A 94 -1.92 -12.58 -6.09
N PRO A 95 -2.30 -13.78 -5.62
CA PRO A 95 -2.73 -14.04 -4.24
C PRO A 95 -1.74 -13.61 -3.14
N SER A 96 -0.53 -13.21 -3.47
CA SER A 96 0.46 -12.66 -2.53
C SER A 96 1.21 -11.44 -3.09
N PHE A 97 0.74 -10.86 -4.19
CA PHE A 97 1.37 -9.73 -4.87
C PHE A 97 0.37 -8.59 -5.07
N VAL A 98 0.66 -7.45 -4.46
CA VAL A 98 -0.10 -6.21 -4.61
C VAL A 98 0.69 -5.26 -5.48
N GLN A 99 0.04 -4.77 -6.54
CA GLN A 99 0.53 -3.69 -7.36
C GLN A 99 -0.05 -2.37 -6.84
N MET A 100 0.84 -1.43 -6.56
CA MET A 100 0.49 -0.06 -6.23
C MET A 100 0.49 0.78 -7.50
N SER A 101 -0.65 1.38 -7.82
CA SER A 101 -0.76 2.32 -8.94
C SER A 101 -0.47 3.73 -8.44
N ILE A 102 0.46 4.40 -9.09
CA ILE A 102 0.94 5.71 -8.68
C ILE A 102 0.76 6.69 -9.84
N LEU A 103 0.06 7.79 -9.59
CA LEU A 103 -0.05 8.91 -10.50
C LEU A 103 1.17 9.81 -10.31
N LYS A 104 2.01 9.94 -11.33
CA LYS A 104 3.19 10.80 -11.28
C LYS A 104 2.78 12.28 -11.30
N VAL A 105 3.29 13.05 -10.35
CA VAL A 105 3.11 14.51 -10.27
C VAL A 105 4.45 15.16 -10.61
N TYR A 106 4.52 15.85 -11.75
CA TYR A 106 5.69 16.65 -12.12
C TYR A 106 5.57 18.01 -11.42
N TYR A 107 6.61 18.40 -10.68
CA TYR A 107 6.79 19.75 -10.17
C TYR A 107 7.80 20.50 -11.03
#